data_AF-A0A2E8YCN7-F1
#
_entry.id   AF-A0A2E8YCN7-F1
#
_cell.length_a   1.000
_cell.length_b   1.000
_cell.length_c   1.000
_cell.angle_alpha   90.00
_cell.angle_beta   90.00
_cell.angle_gamma   90.00
#
_symmetry.space_group_name_H-M   'P 1'
#
loop_
_entity.id
_entity.type
_entity.pdbx_description
1 polymer ?
#
loop_
_entity_poly.entity_id
_entity_poly.type
_entity_poly.pdbx_seq_one_letter_code
_entity_poly.pdbx_strand_id
1 'polypeptide(L)'
;MTNLTRRHRQTPWESMMSNEVEAVRTALAELLSSLQNADLDRYKQLVSDTLTCYEPETLGNRLDGIGFHLFITARQSLPKKTGS
;
A
#
# COMPACT_ATOMS: atom_id res chain seq x y z
N MET A 1 11.80 -1.16 -48.08
CA MET A 1 12.02 -1.14 -46.62
C MET A 1 10.67 -1.04 -45.94
N THR A 2 10.04 -2.16 -45.59
CA THR A 2 8.74 -2.18 -44.90
C THR A 2 8.94 -2.73 -43.49
N ASN A 3 8.78 -1.86 -42.49
CA ASN A 3 8.77 -2.26 -41.09
C ASN A 3 7.52 -3.12 -40.85
N LEU A 4 7.67 -4.45 -40.84
CA LEU A 4 6.68 -5.35 -40.28
C LEU A 4 6.71 -5.21 -38.74
N THR A 5 5.99 -4.23 -38.20
CA THR A 5 5.67 -4.24 -36.78
C THR A 5 4.70 -5.40 -36.54
N ARG A 6 5.24 -6.52 -36.07
CA ARG A 6 4.48 -7.65 -35.52
C ARG A 6 3.62 -7.09 -34.39
N ARG A 7 2.36 -6.76 -34.67
CA ARG A 7 1.37 -6.45 -33.63
C ARG A 7 1.22 -7.73 -32.81
N HIS A 8 1.88 -7.80 -31.67
CA HIS A 8 1.63 -8.84 -30.68
C HIS A 8 0.17 -8.67 -30.26
N ARG A 9 -0.71 -9.50 -30.83
CA ARG A 9 -2.13 -9.50 -30.48
C ARG A 9 -2.19 -10.08 -29.07
N GLN A 10 -2.39 -9.22 -28.08
CA GLN A 10 -2.59 -9.67 -26.71
C GLN A 10 -3.79 -10.60 -26.65
N THR A 11 -3.61 -11.71 -25.95
CA THR A 11 -4.68 -12.64 -25.64
C THR A 11 -5.59 -12.03 -24.57
N PRO A 12 -6.86 -12.48 -24.47
CA PRO A 12 -7.76 -11.99 -23.43
C PRO A 12 -7.23 -12.16 -22.00
N TRP A 13 -6.51 -13.25 -21.73
CA TRP A 13 -5.93 -13.52 -20.40
C TRP A 13 -4.73 -12.62 -20.10
N GLU A 14 -3.87 -12.30 -21.08
CA GLU A 14 -2.79 -11.31 -20.90
C GLU A 14 -3.34 -9.93 -20.58
N SER A 15 -4.42 -9.53 -21.25
CA SER A 15 -5.12 -8.27 -20.97
C SER A 15 -5.76 -8.29 -19.57
N MET A 16 -6.40 -9.39 -19.19
CA MET A 16 -7.01 -9.54 -17.86
C MET A 16 -5.96 -9.50 -16.74
N MET A 17 -4.85 -10.24 -16.88
CA MET A 17 -3.74 -10.19 -15.93
C MET A 17 -3.12 -8.80 -15.85
N SER A 18 -2.99 -8.09 -16.97
CA SER A 18 -2.50 -6.70 -16.97
C SER A 18 -3.41 -5.78 -16.17
N ASN A 19 -4.73 -5.98 -16.25
CA ASN A 19 -5.70 -5.21 -15.48
C ASN A 19 -5.63 -5.53 -13.97
N GLU A 20 -5.48 -6.81 -13.61
CA GLU A 20 -5.31 -7.22 -12.21
C GLU A 20 -4.02 -6.65 -11.60
N VAL A 21 -2.91 -6.70 -12.34
CA VAL A 21 -1.62 -6.09 -11.94
C VAL A 21 -1.77 -4.59 -11.74
N GLU A 22 -2.45 -3.91 -12.67
CA GLU A 22 -2.70 -2.47 -12.56
C GLU A 22 -3.54 -2.15 -11.33
N ALA A 23 -4.60 -2.91 -11.07
CA ALA A 23 -5.45 -2.72 -9.89
C ALA A 23 -4.67 -2.86 -8.57
N VAL A 24 -3.79 -3.86 -8.47
CA VAL A 24 -2.92 -4.03 -7.29
C VAL A 24 -1.94 -2.86 -7.16
N ARG A 25 -1.36 -2.40 -8.27
CA ARG A 25 -0.45 -1.25 -8.27
C ARG A 25 -1.15 0.01 -7.78
N THR A 26 -2.36 0.29 -8.27
CA THR A 26 -3.17 1.42 -7.82
C THR A 26 -3.48 1.33 -6.33
N ALA A 27 -3.95 0.17 -5.85
CA ALA A 27 -4.25 -0.04 -4.43
C ALA A 27 -3.02 0.17 -3.53
N LEU A 28 -1.84 -0.32 -3.95
CA LEU A 28 -0.59 -0.11 -3.21
C LEU A 28 -0.16 1.37 -3.19
N ALA A 29 -0.31 2.09 -4.31
CA ALA A 29 -0.01 3.51 -4.36
C ALA A 29 -0.92 4.33 -3.43
N GLU A 30 -2.22 4.00 -3.39
CA GLU A 30 -3.17 4.62 -2.47
C GLU A 30 -2.86 4.31 -1.01
N LEU A 31 -2.46 3.06 -0.71
CA LEU A 31 -2.04 2.67 0.64
C LEU A 31 -0.85 3.50 1.11
N LEU A 32 0.19 3.64 0.28
CA LEU A 32 1.35 4.48 0.59
C LEU A 32 0.96 5.94 0.80
N SER A 33 0.08 6.47 -0.04
CA SER A 33 -0.42 7.84 0.09
C SER A 33 -1.18 8.07 1.40
N SER A 34 -2.02 7.10 1.81
CA SER A 34 -2.76 7.20 3.09
C SER A 34 -1.83 7.29 4.29
N LEU A 35 -0.74 6.50 4.31
CA LEU A 35 0.26 6.52 5.37
C LEU A 35 1.04 7.84 5.41
N GLN A 36 1.47 8.35 4.24
CA GLN A 36 2.21 9.60 4.13
C GLN A 36 1.41 10.81 4.62
N ASN A 37 0.09 10.80 4.40
CA ASN A 37 -0.81 11.88 4.79
C ASN A 37 -1.47 11.66 6.16
N ALA A 38 -1.12 10.58 6.88
CA ALA A 38 -1.77 10.15 8.11
C ALA A 38 -3.31 10.01 7.97
N ASP A 39 -3.79 9.64 6.79
CA ASP A 39 -5.21 9.35 6.51
C ASP A 39 -5.56 7.94 7.00
N LEU A 40 -5.84 7.85 8.30
CA LEU A 40 -6.13 6.58 8.97
C LEU A 40 -7.44 5.95 8.50
N ASP A 41 -8.41 6.73 8.04
CA ASP A 41 -9.69 6.20 7.58
C ASP A 41 -9.54 5.56 6.20
N ARG A 42 -8.74 6.16 5.31
CA ARG A 42 -8.41 5.51 4.05
C ARG A 42 -7.54 4.27 4.26
N TYR A 43 -6.55 4.32 5.16
CA TYR A 43 -5.73 3.16 5.49
C TYR A 43 -6.59 1.95 5.91
N LYS A 44 -7.53 2.14 6.84
CA LYS A 44 -8.45 1.08 7.31
C LYS A 44 -9.29 0.44 6.21
N GLN A 45 -9.66 1.21 5.18
CA GLN A 45 -10.45 0.69 4.05
C GLN A 45 -9.61 -0.18 3.10
N LEU A 46 -8.29 0.02 3.07
CA LEU A 46 -7.37 -0.62 2.14
C LEU A 46 -6.72 -1.89 2.71
N VAL A 47 -6.65 -2.02 4.03
CA VAL A 47 -6.00 -3.16 4.70
C VAL A 47 -7.00 -4.10 5.34
N SER A 48 -6.63 -5.38 5.45
CA SER A 48 -7.41 -6.35 6.23
C SER A 48 -7.30 -6.07 7.73
N ASP A 49 -8.38 -6.27 8.48
CA ASP A 49 -8.38 -6.25 9.95
C ASP A 49 -7.43 -7.31 10.55
N THR A 50 -7.12 -8.36 9.79
CA THR A 50 -6.19 -9.43 10.18
C THR A 50 -4.81 -9.28 9.52
N LEU A 51 -4.43 -8.06 9.10
CA LEU A 51 -3.13 -7.79 8.50
C LEU A 51 -2.01 -8.28 9.43
N THR A 52 -1.02 -8.96 8.85
CA THR A 52 0.19 -9.38 9.56
C THR A 52 1.39 -8.62 9.01
N CYS A 53 2.30 -8.18 9.87
CA CYS A 53 3.46 -7.40 9.45
C CYS A 53 4.75 -7.80 10.17
N TYR A 54 5.87 -7.70 9.45
CA TYR A 54 7.22 -7.62 9.99
C TYR A 54 7.84 -6.33 9.49
N GLU A 55 8.20 -5.44 10.42
CA GLU A 55 8.77 -4.13 10.13
C GLU A 55 9.78 -3.74 11.21
N PRO A 56 10.72 -2.83 10.93
CA PRO A 56 11.75 -2.44 11.91
C PRO A 56 11.17 -2.01 13.26
N GLU A 57 10.02 -1.35 13.25
CA GLU A 57 9.31 -0.85 14.42
C GLU A 57 8.84 -1.95 15.37
N THR A 58 8.75 -3.20 14.90
CA THR A 58 8.33 -4.36 15.71
C THR A 58 9.49 -5.12 16.31
N LEU A 59 10.73 -4.68 16.05
CA LEU A 59 11.96 -5.27 16.58
C LEU A 59 12.05 -6.78 16.29
N GLY A 60 11.59 -7.18 15.10
CA GLY A 60 11.62 -8.57 14.63
C GLY A 60 10.42 -9.43 15.06
N ASN A 61 9.46 -8.86 15.79
CA ASN A 61 8.23 -9.58 16.14
C ASN A 61 7.20 -9.49 15.02
N ARG A 62 6.36 -10.51 14.90
CA ARG A 62 5.16 -10.45 14.05
C ARG A 62 4.12 -9.58 14.74
N LEU A 63 3.53 -8.66 13.99
CA LEU A 63 2.29 -8.01 14.38
C LEU A 63 1.10 -8.74 13.78
N ASP A 64 0.01 -8.74 14.53
CA ASP A 64 -1.31 -9.19 14.10
C ASP A 64 -2.31 -8.04 14.28
N GLY A 65 -3.04 -7.73 13.21
CA GLY A 65 -3.98 -6.63 13.13
C GLY A 65 -3.33 -5.26 12.97
N ILE A 66 -4.18 -4.24 12.91
CA ILE A 66 -3.79 -2.87 12.52
C ILE A 66 -3.58 -1.91 13.70
N GLY A 67 -3.85 -2.36 14.92
CA GLY A 67 -3.85 -1.49 16.10
C GLY A 67 -2.51 -0.79 16.35
N PHE A 68 -1.40 -1.48 16.08
CA PHE A 68 -0.07 -0.93 16.21
C PHE A 68 0.18 0.23 15.21
N HIS A 69 -0.14 0.02 13.94
CA HIS A 69 -0.02 1.03 12.89
C HIS A 69 -0.83 2.29 13.20
N LEU A 70 -2.08 2.13 13.62
CA LEU A 70 -2.94 3.26 14.00
C LEU A 70 -2.34 4.07 15.16
N PHE A 71 -1.79 3.40 16.17
CA PHE A 71 -1.18 4.05 17.32
C PHE A 71 0.07 4.86 16.93
N ILE A 72 0.99 4.27 16.16
CA ILE A 72 2.25 4.96 15.81
C ILE A 72 2.01 6.14 14.86
N THR A 73 1.11 6.01 13.88
CA THR A 73 0.81 7.07 12.92
C THR A 73 0.06 8.23 13.59
N ALA A 74 -0.93 7.93 14.44
CA ALA A 74 -1.60 8.96 15.24
C ALA A 74 -0.61 9.69 16.15
N ARG A 75 0.31 8.96 16.80
CA ARG A 75 1.34 9.57 17.66
C ARG A 75 2.31 10.46 16.89
N GLN A 76 2.67 10.09 15.66
CA GLN A 76 3.55 10.91 14.80
C GLN A 76 2.88 12.21 14.36
N SER A 77 1.56 12.24 14.28
CA SER A 77 0.78 13.44 13.93
C SER A 77 0.66 14.46 15.07
N LEU A 78 1.01 14.08 16.31
CA LEU A 78 0.97 14.99 17.45
C LEU A 78 2.11 16.02 17.38
N PRO A 79 1.85 17.28 17.76
CA PRO A 79 2.91 18.28 17.85
C PRO A 79 3.98 17.81 18.84
N LYS A 80 5.23 17.77 18.37
CA LYS A 80 6.37 17.48 19.25
C LYS A 80 6.40 18.55 20.33
N LYS A 81 6.34 18.17 21.61
CA LYS A 81 6.59 19.10 22.72
C LYS A 81 7.98 19.71 22.51
N THR A 82 8.04 20.97 22.13
CA THR A 82 9.26 21.78 22.22
C THR A 82 9.56 21.93 23.71
N GLY A 83 10.62 21.27 24.19
CA GLY A 83 11.06 21.42 25.57
C GLY A 83 11.38 22.88 25.86
N SER A 84 10.84 23.39 26.97
CA SER A 84 11.31 24.63 27.61
C SER A 84 12.50 24.34 28.50
#